data_AF-A0A371D7K9-F1
#
_entry.id   AF-A0A371D7K9-F1
#
_cell.length_a   1.000
_cell.length_b   1.000
_cell.length_c   1.000
_cell.angle_alpha   90.00
_cell.angle_beta   90.00
_cell.angle_gamma   90.00
#
_symmetry.space_group_name_H-M   'P 1'
#
loop_
_entity.id
_entity.type
_entity.pdbx_description
1 polymer ?
#
loop_
_entity_poly.entity_id
_entity_poly.type
_entity_poly.pdbx_seq_one_letter_code
_entity_poly.pdbx_strand_id
1 'polypeptide(L)'
;MHLNYVQHSEISKLTAAMTTMTVEWSSASTTPIDLPIELWLAIIRHITDTSTMVQMMHVNRAFCREIEPLLYREVHIGSHHGAGLFLRALSGSSGHHYVQLVNALTVMSDDAELEPFAHRTSRSLDGPPDAQEGNYMEILQTQFPKLRRFVTDISGRPLFKFLLKHSDTLEGLRVPNIYVAPATRSKLRFGCLRSLSCPQPVLTNMEAPSLTHLHLPSLESIPKLLSEPASPFGARLMSLRIGVSTLLIRRGGDTRSGSLDGVVARFPRLRYLQIDMPFTAVPTFSGLPQMQNLWARGPKSNPADVARTGARRTPGSPLAIGWVFLDPIRGIHPGNSAVDVATWLKYLNKAALDVLVEWRDLVDRIVYRHAMIQPVSVMLDETGSALIRKEDREMCEDYWELVPPRQGR
;
A
#
# COMPACT_ATOMS: atom_id res chain seq x y z
N MET A 1 24.80 -5.49 11.01
CA MET A 1 26.12 -5.49 10.33
C MET A 1 25.82 -5.75 8.85
N HIS A 2 25.82 -4.71 8.02
CA HIS A 2 25.48 -4.82 6.59
C HIS A 2 26.76 -4.95 5.77
N LEU A 3 26.83 -5.97 4.91
CA LEU A 3 27.79 -6.04 3.81
C LEU A 3 26.97 -6.10 2.52
N ASN A 4 26.95 -4.98 1.80
CA ASN A 4 26.49 -4.90 0.42
C ASN A 4 27.65 -5.28 -0.50
N TYR A 5 27.46 -6.33 -1.29
CA TYR A 5 28.18 -6.53 -2.53
C TYR A 5 27.35 -5.87 -3.64
N VAL A 6 27.86 -4.77 -4.21
CA VAL A 6 27.43 -4.29 -5.52
C VAL A 6 28.67 -4.16 -6.39
N GLN A 7 28.59 -4.79 -7.56
CA GLN A 7 29.62 -4.85 -8.58
C GLN A 7 30.05 -3.44 -9.03
N HIS A 8 31.37 -3.27 -9.04
CA HIS A 8 32.11 -2.20 -9.68
C HIS A 8 31.83 -2.14 -11.20
N SER A 9 31.38 -1.00 -11.72
CA SER A 9 31.94 -0.44 -12.96
C SER A 9 31.46 0.99 -13.32
N GLU A 10 30.45 1.56 -12.67
CA GLU A 10 29.95 2.91 -13.05
C GLU A 10 30.24 4.05 -12.06
N ILE A 11 30.95 3.78 -10.95
CA ILE A 11 31.30 4.82 -9.96
C ILE A 11 32.45 5.72 -10.43
N SER A 12 33.32 5.26 -11.35
CA SER A 12 34.54 6.01 -11.72
C SER A 12 34.31 7.27 -12.57
N LYS A 13 33.08 7.56 -13.01
CA LYS A 13 32.78 8.77 -13.81
C LYS A 13 32.05 9.87 -13.04
N LEU A 14 31.49 9.57 -11.85
CA LEU A 14 30.89 10.58 -10.97
C LEU A 14 31.88 11.16 -9.94
N THR A 15 32.98 10.46 -9.65
CA THR A 15 34.01 10.90 -8.70
C THR A 15 34.92 12.03 -9.22
N ALA A 16 34.89 12.35 -10.52
CA ALA A 16 35.73 13.40 -11.11
C ALA A 16 35.03 14.77 -11.22
N ALA A 17 33.71 14.84 -11.06
CA ALA A 17 32.94 16.08 -11.21
C ALA A 17 32.44 16.68 -9.88
N MET A 18 32.64 15.99 -8.74
CA MET A 18 32.32 16.51 -7.39
C MET A 18 33.55 17.02 -6.62
N THR A 19 34.69 17.20 -7.28
CA THR A 19 35.97 17.62 -6.65
C THR A 19 36.23 19.13 -6.75
N THR A 20 35.20 19.97 -6.88
CA THR A 20 35.36 21.44 -6.98
C THR A 20 34.37 22.26 -6.15
N MET A 21 33.87 21.69 -5.05
CA MET A 21 33.36 22.49 -3.92
C MET A 21 33.90 21.94 -2.61
N THR A 22 35.22 22.04 -2.42
CA THR A 22 35.83 22.08 -1.09
C THR A 22 35.34 23.36 -0.41
N VAL A 23 34.19 23.28 0.24
CA VAL A 23 33.85 24.18 1.33
C VAL A 23 34.84 23.85 2.44
N GLU A 24 35.80 24.74 2.66
CA GLU A 24 36.70 24.69 3.81
C GLU A 24 35.87 24.62 5.08
N TRP A 25 35.70 23.42 5.63
CA TRP A 25 35.29 23.26 7.01
C TRP A 25 36.48 23.66 7.86
N SER A 26 36.57 24.96 8.13
CA SER A 26 37.35 25.48 9.24
C SER A 26 37.07 24.59 10.45
N SER A 27 38.13 24.03 11.03
CA SER A 27 38.12 23.29 12.28
C SER A 27 37.66 24.23 13.40
N ALA A 28 36.35 24.45 13.49
CA ALA A 28 35.73 25.09 14.64
C ALA A 28 35.87 24.10 15.79
N SER A 29 36.53 24.53 16.86
CA SER A 29 36.49 23.82 18.14
C SER A 29 35.03 23.66 18.53
N THR A 30 34.49 22.45 18.40
CA THR A 30 33.17 22.11 18.90
C THR A 30 33.26 22.11 20.42
N THR A 31 32.92 23.25 21.03
CA THR A 31 32.60 23.28 22.46
C THR A 31 31.54 22.21 22.72
N PRO A 32 31.75 21.29 23.67
CA PRO A 32 30.78 20.25 23.97
C PRO A 32 29.45 20.93 24.30
N ILE A 33 28.44 20.62 23.50
CA ILE A 33 27.09 21.14 23.68
C ILE A 33 26.47 20.35 24.84
N ASP A 34 26.53 20.92 26.04
CA ASP A 34 25.88 20.38 27.24
C ASP A 34 24.39 20.75 27.21
N LEU A 35 23.59 19.92 26.53
CA LEU A 35 22.14 20.01 26.58
C LEU A 35 21.59 19.20 27.76
N PRO A 36 20.60 19.74 28.50
CA PRO A 36 19.77 18.96 29.41
C PRO A 36 19.19 17.72 28.73
N ILE A 37 18.97 16.66 29.51
CA ILE A 37 18.50 15.37 29.00
C ILE A 37 17.17 15.50 28.25
N GLU A 38 16.29 16.41 28.68
CA GLU A 38 14.99 16.68 28.07
C GLU A 38 15.11 17.21 26.64
N LEU A 39 16.11 18.06 26.38
CA LEU A 39 16.37 18.59 25.04
C LEU A 39 17.00 17.52 24.14
N TRP A 40 17.87 16.67 24.68
CA TRP A 40 18.35 15.49 23.95
C TRP A 40 17.21 14.53 23.58
N LEU A 41 16.27 14.29 24.48
CA LEU A 41 15.10 13.46 24.19
C LEU A 41 14.20 14.08 23.11
N ALA A 42 14.05 15.41 23.10
CA ALA A 42 13.35 16.10 22.02
C ALA A 42 14.05 15.93 20.67
N ILE A 43 15.38 16.04 20.63
CA ILE A 43 16.18 15.83 19.41
C ILE A 43 16.05 14.39 18.92
N ILE A 44 16.16 13.41 19.82
CA ILE A 44 16.06 11.97 19.48
C ILE A 44 14.75 11.64 18.75
N ARG A 45 13.64 12.29 19.12
CA ARG A 45 12.34 12.09 18.47
C ARG A 45 12.29 12.53 17.01
N HIS A 46 13.25 13.34 16.57
CA HIS A 46 13.38 13.79 15.18
C HIS A 46 14.42 13.02 14.37
N ILE A 47 15.20 12.15 15.02
CA ILE A 47 16.13 11.27 14.31
C ILE A 47 15.29 10.22 13.60
N THR A 48 15.57 10.01 12.31
CA THR A 48 14.91 8.98 11.50
C THR A 48 15.85 7.85 11.10
N ASP A 49 17.17 8.05 11.27
CA ASP A 49 18.18 7.04 10.94
C ASP A 49 18.33 6.00 12.07
N THR A 50 17.99 4.76 11.74
CA THR A 50 18.04 3.61 12.66
C THR A 50 19.46 3.34 13.18
N SER A 51 20.49 3.54 12.35
CA SER A 51 21.89 3.32 12.76
C SER A 51 22.30 4.30 13.85
N THR A 52 21.98 5.59 13.67
CA THR A 52 22.20 6.65 14.64
C THR A 52 21.43 6.38 15.94
N MET A 53 20.16 5.98 15.85
CA MET A 53 19.37 5.59 17.01
C MET A 53 20.05 4.48 17.83
N VAL A 54 20.51 3.40 17.19
CA VAL A 54 21.21 2.30 17.86
C VAL A 54 22.48 2.79 18.56
N GLN A 55 23.27 3.64 17.89
CA GLN A 55 24.47 4.22 18.50
C GLN A 55 24.13 5.06 19.74
N MET A 56 23.06 5.86 19.70
CA MET A 56 22.62 6.68 20.83
C MET A 56 22.12 5.85 22.02
N MET A 57 21.54 4.67 21.79
CA MET A 57 21.15 3.77 22.88
C MET A 57 22.36 3.36 23.76
N HIS A 58 23.56 3.28 23.17
CA HIS A 58 24.78 2.92 23.89
C HIS A 58 25.37 4.07 24.70
N VAL A 59 24.96 5.32 24.44
CA VAL A 59 25.48 6.51 25.11
C VAL A 59 24.88 6.69 26.51
N ASN A 60 23.57 6.47 26.67
CA ASN A 60 22.88 6.70 27.94
C ASN A 60 21.65 5.78 28.11
N ARG A 61 21.41 5.28 29.33
CA ARG A 61 20.23 4.47 29.66
C ARG A 61 18.89 5.20 29.40
N ALA A 62 18.83 6.51 29.60
CA ALA A 62 17.64 7.31 29.31
C ALA A 62 17.34 7.34 27.80
N PHE A 63 18.37 7.45 26.95
CA PHE A 63 18.22 7.36 25.50
C PHE A 63 17.77 5.97 25.08
N CYS A 64 18.36 4.93 25.67
CA CYS A 64 17.92 3.55 25.45
C CYS A 64 16.41 3.38 25.72
N ARG A 65 15.91 3.89 26.85
CA ARG A 65 14.48 3.79 27.21
C ARG A 65 13.53 4.50 26.23
N GLU A 66 13.96 5.58 25.61
CA GLU A 66 13.12 6.34 24.65
C GLU A 66 13.27 5.81 23.22
N ILE A 67 14.45 5.36 22.84
CA ILE A 67 14.75 4.86 21.49
C ILE A 67 14.27 3.42 21.29
N GLU A 68 14.40 2.57 22.31
CA GLU A 68 14.04 1.15 22.20
C GLU A 68 12.57 0.96 21.75
N PRO A 69 11.56 1.65 22.32
CA PRO A 69 10.20 1.58 21.79
C PRO A 69 10.07 2.04 20.35
N LEU A 70 10.88 2.99 19.87
CA LEU A 70 10.83 3.48 18.49
C LEU A 70 11.39 2.44 17.52
N LEU A 71 12.50 1.80 17.87
CA LEU A 71 13.15 0.78 17.04
C LEU A 71 12.35 -0.51 16.91
N TYR A 72 11.72 -0.95 18.00
CA TYR A 72 10.97 -2.22 18.03
C TYR A 72 9.48 -2.05 17.70
N ARG A 73 9.01 -0.82 17.45
CA ARG A 73 7.60 -0.55 17.11
C ARG A 73 7.22 -1.15 15.76
N GLU A 74 8.08 -1.00 14.76
CA GLU A 74 7.85 -1.47 13.39
C GLU A 74 8.98 -2.42 12.99
N VAL A 75 8.64 -3.69 12.84
CA VAL A 75 9.62 -4.75 12.57
C VAL A 75 9.41 -5.28 11.15
N HIS A 76 10.47 -5.26 10.35
CA HIS A 76 10.49 -5.77 8.99
C HIS A 76 11.44 -6.96 8.88
N ILE A 77 10.91 -8.09 8.45
CA ILE A 77 11.63 -9.36 8.32
C ILE A 77 11.45 -9.82 6.87
N GLY A 78 12.51 -9.68 6.07
CA GLY A 78 12.53 -10.13 4.67
C GLY A 78 13.26 -11.45 4.45
N SER A 79 14.14 -11.86 5.38
CA SER A 79 15.01 -13.03 5.19
C SER A 79 14.96 -14.02 6.35
N HIS A 80 15.29 -15.28 6.08
CA HIS A 80 15.38 -16.36 7.07
C HIS A 80 16.40 -16.05 8.16
N HIS A 81 17.51 -15.40 7.78
CA HIS A 81 18.50 -14.93 8.74
C HIS A 81 17.92 -13.87 9.68
N GLY A 82 17.19 -12.88 9.13
CA GLY A 82 16.48 -11.87 9.92
C GLY A 82 15.44 -12.48 10.86
N ALA A 83 14.70 -13.48 10.38
CA ALA A 83 13.74 -14.24 11.18
C ALA A 83 14.42 -14.95 12.36
N GLY A 84 15.57 -15.61 12.13
CA GLY A 84 16.34 -16.27 13.17
C GLY A 84 16.87 -15.30 14.24
N LEU A 85 17.39 -14.15 13.82
CA LEU A 85 17.84 -13.10 14.75
C LEU A 85 16.69 -12.57 15.60
N PHE A 86 15.55 -12.31 14.97
CA PHE A 86 14.35 -11.85 15.66
C PHE A 86 13.87 -12.86 16.69
N LEU A 87 13.72 -14.14 16.30
CA LEU A 87 13.29 -15.21 17.20
C LEU A 87 14.26 -15.40 18.38
N ARG A 88 15.56 -15.27 18.14
CA ARG A 88 16.57 -15.30 19.20
C ARG A 88 16.41 -14.14 20.19
N ALA A 89 16.13 -12.94 19.69
CA ALA A 89 15.84 -11.78 20.54
C ALA A 89 14.57 -11.97 21.38
N LEU A 90 13.53 -12.57 20.79
CA LEU A 90 12.27 -12.89 21.49
C LEU A 90 12.42 -14.03 22.50
N SER A 91 13.37 -14.94 22.31
CA SER A 91 13.62 -16.06 23.22
C SER A 91 14.56 -15.72 24.38
N GLY A 92 15.20 -14.54 24.33
CA GLY A 92 16.11 -14.07 25.38
C GLY A 92 15.40 -13.61 26.66
N SER A 93 16.17 -13.22 27.67
CA SER A 93 15.66 -12.75 28.97
C SER A 93 14.76 -11.52 28.88
N SER A 94 14.94 -10.68 27.85
CA SER A 94 14.11 -9.50 27.55
C SER A 94 12.98 -9.77 26.55
N GLY A 95 12.77 -11.02 26.14
CA GLY A 95 11.82 -11.39 25.10
C GLY A 95 10.40 -10.88 25.33
N HIS A 96 9.89 -11.03 26.56
CA HIS A 96 8.58 -10.52 26.95
C HIS A 96 8.44 -9.00 26.80
N HIS A 97 9.51 -8.23 26.98
CA HIS A 97 9.51 -6.79 26.78
C HIS A 97 9.41 -6.44 25.30
N TYR A 98 10.26 -7.04 24.44
CA TYR A 98 10.26 -6.77 23.00
C TYR A 98 8.92 -7.10 22.34
N VAL A 99 8.31 -8.23 22.72
CA VAL A 99 6.98 -8.61 22.23
C VAL A 99 5.91 -7.55 22.53
N GLN A 100 6.05 -6.80 23.64
CA GLN A 100 5.13 -5.71 24.00
C GLN A 100 5.41 -4.38 23.29
N LEU A 101 6.50 -4.26 22.54
CA LEU A 101 6.83 -3.06 21.78
C LEU A 101 6.33 -3.15 20.33
N VAL A 102 6.28 -4.36 19.76
CA VAL A 102 5.87 -4.58 18.36
C VAL A 102 4.43 -4.15 18.13
N ASN A 103 4.26 -3.15 17.27
CA ASN A 103 2.98 -2.60 16.85
C ASN A 103 2.67 -2.87 15.38
N ALA A 104 3.70 -2.87 14.54
CA ALA A 104 3.63 -3.25 13.13
C ALA A 104 4.65 -4.35 12.86
N LEU A 105 4.22 -5.40 12.18
CA LEU A 105 5.07 -6.52 11.80
C LEU A 105 4.90 -6.80 10.30
N THR A 106 6.00 -6.78 9.57
CA THR A 106 6.09 -7.21 8.18
C THR A 106 6.96 -8.45 8.11
N VAL A 107 6.38 -9.56 7.63
CA VAL A 107 7.11 -10.82 7.42
C VAL A 107 6.88 -11.25 5.99
N MET A 108 7.88 -11.03 5.15
CA MET A 108 7.88 -11.45 3.75
C MET A 108 8.88 -12.58 3.62
N SER A 109 8.51 -13.64 2.92
CA SER A 109 9.45 -14.66 2.45
C SER A 109 10.15 -14.08 1.23
N ASP A 110 11.49 -14.02 1.20
CA ASP A 110 12.27 -13.60 0.01
C ASP A 110 11.78 -14.24 -1.32
N ASP A 111 11.12 -15.41 -1.25
CA ASP A 111 10.45 -16.08 -2.38
C ASP A 111 9.26 -15.31 -3.00
N ALA A 112 8.69 -14.31 -2.32
CA ALA A 112 7.53 -13.55 -2.79
C ALA A 112 7.87 -12.13 -3.27
N GLU A 113 9.16 -11.77 -3.39
CA GLU A 113 9.56 -10.63 -4.23
C GLU A 113 9.25 -10.87 -5.73
N LEU A 114 8.74 -12.05 -6.09
CA LEU A 114 8.33 -12.41 -7.44
C LEU A 114 6.81 -12.68 -7.52
N GLU A 115 6.11 -11.70 -8.09
CA GLU A 115 4.86 -11.83 -8.84
C GLU A 115 3.52 -12.02 -8.10
N PRO A 116 2.48 -11.21 -8.44
CA PRO A 116 1.08 -11.53 -8.18
C PRO A 116 0.49 -12.59 -9.14
N PHE A 117 1.26 -13.08 -10.12
CA PHE A 117 0.74 -13.92 -11.22
C PHE A 117 1.54 -15.17 -11.55
N ALA A 118 2.55 -15.55 -10.77
CA ALA A 118 3.24 -16.82 -10.99
C ALA A 118 2.40 -17.99 -10.46
N HIS A 119 1.69 -18.67 -11.36
CA HIS A 119 1.19 -20.01 -11.09
C HIS A 119 2.33 -20.86 -10.52
N ARG A 120 2.04 -21.50 -9.37
CA ARG A 120 2.89 -22.48 -8.71
C ARG A 120 3.57 -23.41 -9.72
N THR A 121 4.85 -23.22 -9.93
CA THR A 121 5.75 -24.28 -10.38
C THR A 121 6.84 -24.44 -9.35
N SER A 122 6.64 -25.46 -8.52
CA SER A 122 7.66 -26.11 -7.70
C SER A 122 8.95 -26.34 -8.50
N ARG A 123 10.08 -25.84 -8.01
CA ARG A 123 11.50 -26.24 -8.24
C ARG A 123 12.36 -25.15 -7.54
N SER A 124 13.37 -25.42 -6.73
CA SER A 124 14.23 -26.58 -6.54
C SER A 124 14.69 -26.63 -5.08
N LEU A 125 14.51 -27.77 -4.41
CA LEU A 125 15.44 -28.18 -3.36
C LEU A 125 16.77 -28.45 -4.06
N ASP A 126 17.86 -27.87 -3.57
CA ASP A 126 19.19 -28.49 -3.46
C ASP A 126 20.18 -27.44 -2.95
N GLY A 127 20.21 -27.30 -1.63
CA GLY A 127 21.25 -26.61 -0.87
C GLY A 127 21.43 -27.37 0.46
N PRO A 128 22.66 -27.55 0.95
CA PRO A 128 22.90 -28.36 2.13
C PRO A 128 22.23 -27.74 3.37
N PRO A 129 21.66 -28.54 4.27
CA PRO A 129 20.95 -28.05 5.44
C PRO A 129 21.97 -27.69 6.52
N ASP A 130 22.49 -26.46 6.48
CA ASP A 130 23.21 -25.92 7.63
C ASP A 130 22.22 -25.40 8.68
N ALA A 131 22.52 -25.76 9.92
CA ALA A 131 21.60 -25.77 11.05
C ALA A 131 21.08 -24.36 11.45
N GLN A 132 19.79 -24.33 11.81
CA GLN A 132 19.06 -23.22 12.46
C GLN A 132 18.77 -21.98 11.62
N GLU A 133 18.41 -22.14 10.34
CA GLU A 133 17.70 -21.07 9.63
C GLU A 133 16.32 -20.84 10.28
N GLY A 134 16.09 -19.63 10.80
CA GLY A 134 14.85 -19.26 11.45
C GLY A 134 13.66 -19.47 10.52
N ASN A 135 12.67 -20.23 10.98
CA ASN A 135 11.47 -20.48 10.21
C ASN A 135 10.48 -19.34 10.44
N TYR A 136 10.04 -18.66 9.37
CA TYR A 136 9.00 -17.62 9.49
C TYR A 136 7.72 -18.13 10.18
N MET A 137 7.45 -19.43 10.09
CA MET A 137 6.33 -20.08 10.78
C MET A 137 6.43 -20.01 12.30
N GLU A 138 7.63 -19.93 12.88
CA GLU A 138 7.80 -19.76 14.33
C GLU A 138 7.40 -18.36 14.79
N ILE A 139 7.63 -17.33 13.96
CA ILE A 139 7.17 -15.96 14.24
C ILE A 139 5.63 -15.94 14.37
N LEU A 140 4.93 -16.71 13.52
CA LEU A 140 3.47 -16.84 13.56
C LEU A 140 2.95 -17.59 14.80
N GLN A 141 3.83 -18.18 15.62
CA GLN A 141 3.45 -18.79 16.89
C GLN A 141 3.45 -17.77 18.04
N THR A 142 4.24 -16.71 17.93
CA THR A 142 4.34 -15.63 18.91
C THR A 142 3.06 -14.80 18.97
N GLN A 143 2.70 -14.36 20.17
CA GLN A 143 1.62 -13.41 20.39
C GLN A 143 2.21 -12.03 20.65
N PHE A 144 1.77 -11.02 19.91
CA PHE A 144 2.18 -9.63 20.01
C PHE A 144 1.01 -8.78 20.53
N PRO A 145 0.90 -8.52 21.84
CA PRO A 145 -0.29 -7.92 22.45
C PRO A 145 -0.67 -6.54 21.94
N LYS A 146 0.29 -5.78 21.39
CA LYS A 146 0.08 -4.43 20.85
C LYS A 146 0.09 -4.38 19.33
N LEU A 147 0.05 -5.53 18.65
CA LEU A 147 0.08 -5.61 17.19
C LEU A 147 -1.20 -5.02 16.59
N ARG A 148 -1.01 -3.97 15.79
CA ARG A 148 -2.07 -3.26 15.06
C ARG A 148 -1.94 -3.42 13.56
N ARG A 149 -0.73 -3.54 13.02
CA ARG A 149 -0.49 -3.70 11.58
C ARG A 149 0.26 -4.99 11.30
N PHE A 150 -0.22 -5.74 10.33
CA PHE A 150 0.45 -6.96 9.89
C PHE A 150 0.48 -7.08 8.37
N VAL A 151 1.67 -7.34 7.82
CA VAL A 151 1.90 -7.52 6.38
C VAL A 151 2.64 -8.84 6.19
N THR A 152 2.13 -9.71 5.32
CA THR A 152 2.81 -10.96 5.01
C THR A 152 2.37 -11.57 3.68
N ASP A 153 3.24 -12.34 3.06
CA ASP A 153 2.98 -13.26 1.95
C ASP A 153 2.82 -14.74 2.41
N ILE A 154 3.08 -15.03 3.69
CA ILE A 154 3.13 -16.38 4.23
C ILE A 154 1.74 -16.98 4.31
N SER A 155 1.52 -18.12 3.67
CA SER A 155 0.22 -18.76 3.59
C SER A 155 0.05 -19.96 4.56
N GLY A 156 -1.19 -20.40 4.74
CA GLY A 156 -1.52 -21.66 5.41
C GLY A 156 -2.08 -21.55 6.83
N ARG A 157 -2.15 -22.71 7.51
CA ARG A 157 -2.78 -22.83 8.84
C ARG A 157 -2.10 -22.00 9.94
N PRO A 158 -0.77 -21.85 9.99
CA PRO A 158 -0.11 -21.02 11.00
C PRO A 158 -0.54 -19.55 10.91
N LEU A 159 -0.67 -19.00 9.70
CA LEU A 159 -1.20 -17.66 9.47
C LEU A 159 -2.61 -17.53 10.04
N PHE A 160 -3.52 -18.47 9.73
CA PHE A 160 -4.89 -18.41 10.23
C PHE A 160 -4.93 -18.35 11.78
N LYS A 161 -4.14 -19.18 12.45
CA LYS A 161 -4.04 -19.17 13.92
C LYS A 161 -3.47 -17.86 14.44
N PHE A 162 -2.46 -17.32 13.76
CA PHE A 162 -1.87 -16.03 14.10
C PHE A 162 -2.89 -14.89 13.99
N LEU A 163 -3.63 -14.82 12.88
CA LEU A 163 -4.67 -13.82 12.67
C LEU A 163 -5.79 -13.93 13.71
N LEU A 164 -6.20 -15.15 14.07
CA LEU A 164 -7.20 -15.38 15.12
C LEU A 164 -6.74 -14.86 16.48
N LYS A 165 -5.46 -15.04 16.85
CA LYS A 165 -4.90 -14.53 18.12
C LYS A 165 -4.89 -13.00 18.20
N HIS A 166 -4.90 -12.30 17.07
CA HIS A 166 -4.77 -10.84 16.99
C HIS A 166 -6.00 -10.17 16.39
N SER A 167 -7.13 -10.88 16.31
CA SER A 167 -8.35 -10.40 15.65
C SER A 167 -8.94 -9.14 16.28
N ASP A 168 -8.70 -8.95 17.58
CA ASP A 168 -9.26 -7.84 18.37
C ASP A 168 -8.35 -6.60 18.38
N THR A 169 -7.07 -6.74 18.01
CA THR A 169 -6.09 -5.65 18.06
C THR A 169 -5.69 -5.15 16.66
N LEU A 170 -5.82 -5.98 15.63
CA LEU A 170 -5.43 -5.62 14.27
C LEU A 170 -6.34 -4.53 13.69
N GLU A 171 -5.70 -3.45 13.25
CA GLU A 171 -6.27 -2.30 12.56
C GLU A 171 -5.93 -2.30 11.06
N GLY A 172 -4.80 -2.87 10.67
CA GLY A 172 -4.35 -3.00 9.29
C GLY A 172 -3.81 -4.40 8.97
N LEU A 173 -4.28 -4.98 7.87
CA LEU A 173 -3.85 -6.30 7.40
C LEU A 173 -3.56 -6.27 5.90
N ARG A 174 -2.36 -6.71 5.49
CA ARG A 174 -2.02 -6.89 4.07
C ARG A 174 -1.51 -8.31 3.80
N VAL A 175 -2.17 -8.99 2.88
CA VAL A 175 -1.93 -10.40 2.51
C VAL A 175 -2.00 -10.56 0.99
N PRO A 176 -1.03 -10.05 0.21
CA PRO A 176 -1.15 -9.84 -1.23
C PRO A 176 -1.42 -11.11 -2.06
N ASN A 177 -0.93 -12.29 -1.65
CA ASN A 177 -0.92 -13.49 -2.51
C ASN A 177 -1.31 -14.79 -1.77
N ILE A 178 -2.42 -14.79 -1.02
CA ILE A 178 -2.66 -15.85 -0.03
C ILE A 178 -3.95 -16.65 -0.26
N TYR A 179 -3.81 -17.98 -0.21
CA TYR A 179 -4.90 -18.89 0.16
C TYR A 179 -4.94 -19.04 1.68
N VAL A 180 -5.88 -18.37 2.34
CA VAL A 180 -6.16 -18.62 3.75
C VAL A 180 -7.07 -19.84 3.79
N ALA A 181 -6.47 -21.03 3.89
CA ALA A 181 -7.23 -22.26 4.10
C ALA A 181 -7.97 -22.14 5.45
N PRO A 182 -9.31 -22.13 5.48
CA PRO A 182 -10.02 -22.16 6.75
C PRO A 182 -9.64 -23.45 7.47
N ALA A 183 -9.16 -23.35 8.72
CA ALA A 183 -8.97 -24.55 9.54
C ALA A 183 -10.33 -25.19 9.93
N THR A 184 -11.40 -24.40 9.86
CA THR A 184 -12.79 -24.70 10.25
C THR A 184 -13.75 -23.94 9.33
N ARG A 185 -15.05 -24.28 9.32
CA ARG A 185 -16.09 -23.52 8.60
C ARG A 185 -16.37 -22.11 9.17
N SER A 186 -15.64 -21.67 10.20
CA SER A 186 -15.87 -20.39 10.88
C SER A 186 -15.08 -19.27 10.21
N LYS A 187 -15.76 -18.15 9.91
CA LYS A 187 -15.14 -16.92 9.40
C LYS A 187 -14.23 -16.28 10.44
N LEU A 188 -13.13 -15.66 9.99
CA LEU A 188 -12.30 -14.81 10.86
C LEU A 188 -13.01 -13.48 11.09
N ARG A 189 -13.22 -13.08 12.34
CA ARG A 189 -13.89 -11.83 12.67
C ARG A 189 -12.92 -10.85 13.31
N PHE A 190 -12.76 -9.68 12.70
CA PHE A 190 -11.89 -8.62 13.18
C PHE A 190 -12.71 -7.44 13.71
N GLY A 191 -12.63 -7.17 15.01
CA GLY A 191 -13.39 -6.08 15.63
C GLY A 191 -12.90 -4.68 15.22
N CYS A 192 -11.58 -4.55 15.06
CA CYS A 192 -10.89 -3.25 14.93
C CYS A 192 -10.30 -2.99 13.54
N LEU A 193 -10.42 -3.93 12.60
CA LEU A 193 -9.76 -3.83 11.29
C LEU A 193 -10.37 -2.71 10.45
N ARG A 194 -9.53 -1.75 10.06
CA ARG A 194 -9.88 -0.55 9.27
C ARG A 194 -9.32 -0.61 7.86
N SER A 195 -8.08 -1.10 7.70
CA SER A 195 -7.42 -1.30 6.42
C SER A 195 -7.23 -2.78 6.11
N LEU A 196 -7.60 -3.20 4.90
CA LEU A 196 -7.41 -4.56 4.42
C LEU A 196 -6.91 -4.55 2.99
N SER A 197 -5.81 -5.26 2.73
CA SER A 197 -5.33 -5.61 1.40
C SER A 197 -5.33 -7.13 1.26
N CYS A 198 -6.24 -7.71 0.48
CA CYS A 198 -6.29 -9.16 0.30
C CYS A 198 -6.91 -9.59 -1.04
N PRO A 199 -6.57 -10.79 -1.54
CA PRO A 199 -7.33 -11.43 -2.61
C PRO A 199 -8.79 -11.65 -2.22
N GLN A 200 -9.70 -11.58 -3.20
CA GLN A 200 -11.14 -11.79 -2.97
C GLN A 200 -11.48 -13.09 -2.20
N PRO A 201 -10.86 -14.26 -2.47
CA PRO A 201 -11.17 -15.48 -1.72
C PRO A 201 -10.96 -15.33 -0.21
N VAL A 202 -9.96 -14.54 0.20
CA VAL A 202 -9.69 -14.26 1.61
C VAL A 202 -10.76 -13.35 2.19
N LEU A 203 -11.16 -12.30 1.45
CA LEU A 203 -12.24 -11.38 1.85
C LEU A 203 -13.54 -12.13 2.17
N THR A 204 -13.91 -13.13 1.36
CA THR A 204 -15.16 -13.90 1.58
C THR A 204 -15.19 -14.72 2.87
N ASN A 205 -14.02 -15.02 3.45
CA ASN A 205 -13.85 -15.81 4.66
C ASN A 205 -13.64 -14.94 5.92
N MET A 206 -13.83 -13.63 5.81
CA MET A 206 -13.60 -12.67 6.88
C MET A 206 -14.83 -11.79 7.15
N GLU A 207 -14.94 -11.34 8.40
CA GLU A 207 -15.87 -10.32 8.86
C GLU A 207 -15.07 -9.17 9.46
N ALA A 208 -15.25 -7.96 8.93
CA ALA A 208 -14.55 -6.76 9.39
C ALA A 208 -15.55 -5.59 9.44
N PRO A 209 -16.41 -5.51 10.47
CA PRO A 209 -17.45 -4.47 10.56
C PRO A 209 -16.90 -3.04 10.58
N SER A 210 -15.64 -2.86 10.99
CA SER A 210 -14.98 -1.55 11.11
C SER A 210 -14.21 -1.13 9.84
N LEU A 211 -14.30 -1.91 8.76
CA LEU A 211 -13.50 -1.69 7.56
C LEU A 211 -13.86 -0.38 6.84
N THR A 212 -12.86 0.44 6.57
CA THR A 212 -12.99 1.73 5.87
C THR A 212 -12.11 1.82 4.62
N HIS A 213 -11.04 1.03 4.54
CA HIS A 213 -10.08 1.05 3.44
C HIS A 213 -9.90 -0.38 2.94
N LEU A 214 -10.12 -0.59 1.64
CA LEU A 214 -10.02 -1.91 1.01
C LEU A 214 -9.13 -1.84 -0.22
N HIS A 215 -8.13 -2.72 -0.28
CA HIS A 215 -7.32 -2.98 -1.46
C HIS A 215 -7.55 -4.41 -1.95
N LEU A 216 -7.87 -4.55 -3.23
CA LEU A 216 -8.05 -5.82 -3.92
C LEU A 216 -6.95 -5.95 -4.99
N PRO A 217 -5.84 -6.65 -4.70
CA PRO A 217 -4.69 -6.72 -5.60
C PRO A 217 -5.00 -7.42 -6.94
N SER A 218 -5.98 -8.33 -6.97
CA SER A 218 -6.41 -9.03 -8.19
C SER A 218 -7.90 -8.82 -8.47
N LEU A 219 -8.18 -8.36 -9.69
CA LEU A 219 -9.46 -7.93 -10.26
C LEU A 219 -10.39 -9.09 -10.70
N GLU A 220 -10.13 -10.35 -10.34
CA GLU A 220 -10.85 -11.51 -10.92
C GLU A 220 -12.38 -11.52 -10.70
N SER A 221 -12.91 -10.71 -9.78
CA SER A 221 -14.33 -10.78 -9.39
C SER A 221 -14.96 -9.47 -8.91
N ILE A 222 -14.47 -8.30 -9.34
CA ILE A 222 -15.14 -7.01 -9.06
C ILE A 222 -16.63 -7.02 -9.42
N PRO A 223 -17.08 -7.63 -10.54
CA PRO A 223 -18.50 -7.73 -10.83
C PRO A 223 -19.28 -8.44 -9.72
N LYS A 224 -18.68 -9.38 -8.97
CA LYS A 224 -19.31 -10.05 -7.82
C LYS A 224 -19.38 -9.15 -6.59
N LEU A 225 -18.30 -8.44 -6.28
CA LEU A 225 -18.27 -7.45 -5.19
C LEU A 225 -19.28 -6.31 -5.43
N LEU A 226 -19.39 -5.86 -6.68
CA LEU A 226 -20.30 -4.80 -7.08
C LEU A 226 -21.74 -5.31 -7.26
N SER A 227 -21.96 -6.58 -7.62
CA SER A 227 -23.32 -7.13 -7.82
C SER A 227 -24.00 -7.57 -6.52
N GLU A 228 -23.28 -7.90 -5.44
CA GLU A 228 -23.91 -8.38 -4.20
C GLU A 228 -24.58 -7.24 -3.38
N PRO A 229 -25.93 -7.17 -3.31
CA PRO A 229 -26.71 -6.05 -2.80
C PRO A 229 -26.40 -5.65 -1.34
N ALA A 230 -25.72 -6.51 -0.58
CA ALA A 230 -25.44 -6.35 0.84
C ALA A 230 -23.98 -6.64 1.19
N SER A 231 -23.02 -6.14 0.40
CA SER A 231 -21.62 -6.18 0.83
C SER A 231 -21.51 -5.55 2.23
N PRO A 232 -21.07 -6.30 3.26
CA PRO A 232 -21.11 -5.86 4.66
C PRO A 232 -20.23 -4.63 4.92
N PHE A 233 -19.40 -4.26 3.96
CA PHE A 233 -18.47 -3.14 3.99
C PHE A 233 -18.99 -1.91 3.24
N GLY A 234 -20.02 -2.08 2.39
CA GLY A 234 -20.45 -1.10 1.39
C GLY A 234 -20.75 0.28 1.96
N ALA A 235 -21.54 0.33 3.04
CA ALA A 235 -21.99 1.58 3.64
C ALA A 235 -20.89 2.37 4.38
N ARG A 236 -19.74 1.75 4.70
CA ARG A 236 -18.68 2.34 5.54
C ARG A 236 -17.40 2.65 4.78
N LEU A 237 -17.19 1.98 3.63
CA LEU A 237 -15.98 2.11 2.85
C LEU A 237 -15.74 3.56 2.39
N MET A 238 -14.56 4.08 2.72
CA MET A 238 -14.09 5.43 2.39
C MET A 238 -13.05 5.41 1.28
N SER A 239 -12.26 4.34 1.19
CA SER A 239 -11.21 4.19 0.20
C SER A 239 -11.23 2.80 -0.40
N LEU A 240 -11.14 2.73 -1.73
CA LEU A 240 -11.08 1.50 -2.49
C LEU A 240 -9.90 1.57 -3.46
N ARG A 241 -8.95 0.65 -3.32
CA ARG A 241 -7.85 0.43 -4.27
C ARG A 241 -8.08 -0.88 -5.01
N ILE A 242 -7.89 -0.83 -6.31
CA ILE A 242 -8.12 -1.95 -7.21
C ILE A 242 -6.84 -2.21 -8.00
N GLY A 243 -6.25 -3.38 -7.82
CA GLY A 243 -5.09 -3.85 -8.57
C GLY A 243 -5.48 -4.38 -9.96
N VAL A 244 -4.59 -4.24 -10.94
CA VAL A 244 -4.79 -4.77 -12.31
C VAL A 244 -4.77 -6.29 -12.30
N SER A 245 -5.83 -6.95 -12.75
CA SER A 245 -5.75 -8.34 -13.23
C SER A 245 -5.92 -8.33 -14.74
N THR A 246 -4.91 -8.88 -15.42
CA THR A 246 -4.89 -9.10 -16.86
C THR A 246 -6.06 -9.95 -17.37
N LEU A 247 -6.79 -10.63 -16.47
CA LEU A 247 -7.88 -11.54 -16.83
C LEU A 247 -9.21 -10.85 -17.12
N LEU A 248 -9.48 -9.66 -16.57
CA LEU A 248 -10.67 -8.91 -16.96
C LEU A 248 -10.58 -8.44 -18.40
N ILE A 249 -9.39 -8.17 -18.94
CA ILE A 249 -9.15 -7.77 -20.34
C ILE A 249 -9.84 -8.71 -21.34
N ARG A 250 -10.10 -9.98 -20.97
CA ARG A 250 -10.64 -10.99 -21.88
C ARG A 250 -12.13 -11.33 -21.74
N ARG A 251 -12.82 -10.99 -20.63
CA ARG A 251 -14.08 -11.71 -20.29
C ARG A 251 -15.42 -10.98 -20.38
N GLY A 252 -15.48 -9.76 -20.90
CA GLY A 252 -16.73 -9.09 -21.28
C GLY A 252 -17.83 -9.11 -20.19
N GLY A 253 -17.46 -8.82 -18.93
CA GLY A 253 -18.40 -8.82 -17.80
C GLY A 253 -19.46 -7.73 -17.91
N ASP A 254 -20.56 -7.87 -17.15
CA ASP A 254 -21.67 -6.92 -17.07
C ASP A 254 -21.18 -5.49 -16.79
N THR A 255 -21.20 -4.66 -17.83
CA THR A 255 -20.61 -3.32 -17.86
C THR A 255 -21.39 -2.31 -17.02
N ARG A 256 -22.65 -2.59 -16.67
CA ARG A 256 -23.48 -1.64 -15.91
C ARG A 256 -23.10 -1.59 -14.43
N SER A 257 -22.87 -2.76 -13.83
CA SER A 257 -22.48 -2.88 -12.42
C SER A 257 -21.09 -2.30 -12.13
N GLY A 258 -20.22 -2.28 -13.15
CA GLY A 258 -18.88 -1.71 -13.10
C GLY A 258 -18.79 -0.23 -13.48
N SER A 259 -19.88 0.51 -13.67
CA SER A 259 -19.81 1.97 -13.93
C SER A 259 -19.46 2.77 -12.67
N LEU A 260 -18.94 3.99 -12.81
CA LEU A 260 -18.68 4.87 -11.66
C LEU A 260 -19.95 5.16 -10.84
N ASP A 261 -21.10 5.31 -11.50
CA ASP A 261 -22.41 5.40 -10.85
C ASP A 261 -22.71 4.16 -10.00
N GLY A 262 -22.45 2.97 -10.53
CA GLY A 262 -22.62 1.71 -9.80
C GLY A 262 -21.73 1.61 -8.56
N VAL A 263 -20.47 2.05 -8.68
CA VAL A 263 -19.51 2.12 -7.56
C VAL A 263 -19.99 3.10 -6.50
N VAL A 264 -20.40 4.31 -6.88
CA VAL A 264 -20.85 5.34 -5.93
C VAL A 264 -22.17 4.94 -5.25
N ALA A 265 -23.11 4.36 -5.98
CA ALA A 265 -24.36 3.85 -5.42
C ALA A 265 -24.12 2.74 -4.39
N ARG A 266 -23.12 1.88 -4.63
CA ARG A 266 -22.72 0.79 -3.73
C ARG A 266 -21.96 1.29 -2.49
N PHE A 267 -21.10 2.30 -2.67
CA PHE A 267 -20.21 2.83 -1.64
C PHE A 267 -20.50 4.32 -1.40
N PRO A 268 -21.61 4.65 -0.71
CA PRO A 268 -22.05 6.05 -0.57
C PRO A 268 -21.07 6.93 0.22
N ARG A 269 -20.19 6.33 1.03
CA ARG A 269 -19.15 7.01 1.81
C ARG A 269 -17.79 7.07 1.10
N LEU A 270 -17.66 6.52 -0.11
CA LEU A 270 -16.41 6.47 -0.84
C LEU A 270 -15.93 7.89 -1.16
N ARG A 271 -14.65 8.13 -0.88
CA ARG A 271 -13.93 9.40 -1.08
C ARG A 271 -12.74 9.24 -1.98
N TYR A 272 -12.17 8.05 -2.01
CA TYR A 272 -11.00 7.76 -2.82
C TYR A 272 -11.17 6.43 -3.54
N LEU A 273 -11.01 6.46 -4.86
CA LEU A 273 -10.99 5.28 -5.71
C LEU A 273 -9.66 5.25 -6.44
N GLN A 274 -8.78 4.34 -6.06
CA GLN A 274 -7.54 4.09 -6.79
C GLN A 274 -7.67 2.90 -7.71
N ILE A 275 -7.18 3.07 -8.93
CA ILE A 275 -7.04 2.02 -9.91
C ILE A 275 -5.57 1.95 -10.26
N ASP A 276 -4.96 0.82 -9.94
CA ASP A 276 -3.64 0.51 -10.41
C ASP A 276 -3.76 0.23 -11.92
N MET A 277 -2.80 0.70 -12.69
CA MET A 277 -2.78 0.63 -14.15
C MET A 277 -1.51 -0.09 -14.59
N PRO A 278 -1.57 -0.98 -15.60
CA PRO A 278 -0.38 -1.64 -16.10
C PRO A 278 0.49 -0.59 -16.78
N PHE A 279 1.81 -0.73 -16.65
CA PHE A 279 2.73 0.08 -17.41
C PHE A 279 2.58 -0.22 -18.91
N THR A 280 2.52 0.83 -19.73
CA THR A 280 2.62 0.71 -21.17
C THR A 280 3.59 1.74 -21.72
N ALA A 281 4.31 1.42 -22.79
CA ALA A 281 5.17 2.39 -23.46
C ALA A 281 4.34 3.53 -24.09
N VAL A 282 3.22 3.17 -24.70
CA VAL A 282 2.28 4.07 -25.36
C VAL A 282 1.18 4.45 -24.37
N PRO A 283 0.84 5.74 -24.23
CA PRO A 283 -0.22 6.18 -23.35
C PRO A 283 -1.58 5.68 -23.84
N THR A 284 -2.12 4.69 -23.14
CA THR A 284 -3.44 4.19 -23.47
C THR A 284 -4.15 3.55 -22.28
N PHE A 285 -5.42 3.92 -22.08
CA PHE A 285 -6.39 3.13 -21.33
C PHE A 285 -6.89 1.92 -22.14
N SER A 286 -6.61 1.82 -23.45
CA SER A 286 -7.11 0.79 -24.37
C SER A 286 -6.54 -0.61 -24.15
N GLY A 287 -5.47 -0.77 -23.35
CA GLY A 287 -5.06 -2.07 -22.82
C GLY A 287 -6.13 -2.67 -21.89
N LEU A 288 -7.10 -1.86 -21.47
CA LEU A 288 -8.24 -2.22 -20.63
C LEU A 288 -9.55 -1.71 -21.29
N PRO A 289 -10.02 -2.34 -22.39
CA PRO A 289 -11.26 -1.90 -23.09
C PRO A 289 -12.48 -1.77 -22.16
N GLN A 290 -12.51 -2.54 -21.06
CA GLN A 290 -13.56 -2.48 -20.05
C GLN A 290 -13.54 -1.22 -19.19
N MET A 291 -12.41 -0.52 -19.10
CA MET A 291 -12.31 0.74 -18.38
C MET A 291 -12.93 1.91 -19.12
N GLN A 292 -13.07 1.86 -20.45
CA GLN A 292 -13.82 2.90 -21.16
C GLN A 292 -15.28 2.96 -20.66
N ASN A 293 -15.86 1.82 -20.29
CA ASN A 293 -17.21 1.75 -19.71
C ASN A 293 -17.28 2.18 -18.24
N LEU A 294 -16.16 2.14 -17.49
CA LEU A 294 -16.06 2.70 -16.14
C LEU A 294 -16.19 4.24 -16.18
N TRP A 295 -15.64 4.85 -17.23
CA TRP A 295 -15.45 6.30 -17.36
C TRP A 295 -16.46 7.00 -18.25
N ALA A 296 -17.24 6.27 -19.04
CA ALA A 296 -18.33 6.83 -19.82
C ALA A 296 -19.66 6.60 -19.11
N ARG A 297 -20.53 7.60 -19.03
CA ARG A 297 -21.94 7.32 -18.76
C ARG A 297 -22.45 6.54 -19.97
N GLY A 298 -22.85 5.28 -19.75
CA GLY A 298 -23.44 4.47 -20.81
C GLY A 298 -24.62 5.19 -21.48
N PRO A 299 -25.03 4.79 -22.70
CA PRO A 299 -26.07 5.48 -23.45
C PRO A 299 -27.37 5.59 -22.63
N LYS A 300 -27.62 6.79 -22.11
CA LYS A 300 -28.79 7.23 -21.34
C LYS A 300 -29.15 6.30 -20.18
N SER A 301 -28.39 6.38 -19.08
CA SER A 301 -28.98 6.12 -17.76
C SER A 301 -30.18 7.07 -17.60
N ASN A 302 -31.38 6.49 -17.58
CA ASN A 302 -32.61 7.25 -17.48
C ASN A 302 -32.58 7.97 -16.12
N PRO A 303 -32.74 9.32 -16.03
CA PRO A 303 -32.72 10.02 -14.73
C PRO A 303 -33.77 9.47 -13.74
N ALA A 304 -34.80 8.79 -14.25
CA ALA A 304 -35.79 8.05 -13.46
C ALA A 304 -35.23 6.79 -12.74
N ASP A 305 -34.20 6.12 -13.27
CA ASP A 305 -33.59 4.95 -12.64
C ASP A 305 -32.58 5.35 -11.54
N VAL A 306 -31.94 6.52 -11.68
CA VAL A 306 -31.15 7.15 -10.61
C VAL A 306 -32.03 7.57 -9.42
N ALA A 307 -33.29 7.96 -9.69
CA ALA A 307 -34.27 8.28 -8.66
C ALA A 307 -34.86 7.04 -7.96
N ARG A 308 -34.95 5.89 -8.66
CA ARG A 308 -35.48 4.63 -8.09
C ARG A 308 -34.49 3.86 -7.23
N THR A 309 -33.19 4.00 -7.47
CA THR A 309 -32.16 3.32 -6.66
C THR A 309 -31.95 3.95 -5.29
N GLY A 310 -32.62 5.06 -4.96
CA GLY A 310 -32.69 5.64 -3.61
C GLY A 310 -31.35 6.13 -3.04
N ALA A 311 -30.24 5.92 -3.73
CA ALA A 311 -28.90 6.30 -3.31
C ALA A 311 -28.63 7.77 -3.68
N ARG A 312 -29.45 8.68 -3.14
CA ARG A 312 -29.13 10.11 -3.16
C ARG A 312 -27.89 10.29 -2.29
N ARG A 313 -26.70 10.37 -2.91
CA ARG A 313 -25.44 10.65 -2.21
C ARG A 313 -25.68 11.87 -1.34
N THR A 314 -25.31 11.81 -0.06
CA THR A 314 -25.37 12.98 0.82
C THR A 314 -24.65 14.12 0.11
N PRO A 315 -25.30 15.28 -0.12
CA PRO A 315 -24.66 16.41 -0.77
C PRO A 315 -23.34 16.74 -0.07
N GLY A 316 -22.23 16.76 -0.81
CA GLY A 316 -20.97 17.35 -0.34
C GLY A 316 -19.84 16.42 0.09
N SER A 317 -19.68 15.21 -0.48
CA SER A 317 -18.38 14.52 -0.43
C SER A 317 -17.94 14.10 -1.83
N PRO A 318 -17.17 14.94 -2.54
CA PRO A 318 -16.78 14.64 -3.91
C PRO A 318 -15.71 13.54 -3.91
N LEU A 319 -15.67 12.73 -4.97
CA LEU A 319 -14.77 11.58 -5.10
C LEU A 319 -13.42 12.03 -5.68
N ALA A 320 -12.31 11.60 -5.07
CA ALA A 320 -11.00 11.65 -5.69
C ALA A 320 -10.68 10.32 -6.37
N ILE A 321 -10.17 10.36 -7.60
CA ILE A 321 -9.78 9.15 -8.35
C ILE A 321 -8.26 9.12 -8.50
N GLY A 322 -7.63 8.01 -8.14
CA GLY A 322 -6.20 7.77 -8.31
C GLY A 322 -5.93 6.85 -9.50
N TRP A 323 -5.15 7.30 -10.48
CA TRP A 323 -4.60 6.45 -11.55
C TRP A 323 -3.12 6.18 -11.27
N VAL A 324 -2.79 4.98 -10.84
CA VAL A 324 -1.41 4.64 -10.44
C VAL A 324 -0.82 3.64 -11.42
N PHE A 325 0.06 4.12 -12.30
CA PHE A 325 0.78 3.28 -13.26
C PHE A 325 1.93 2.59 -12.53
N LEU A 326 1.81 1.28 -12.38
CA LEU A 326 2.82 0.44 -11.71
C LEU A 326 4.11 0.45 -12.54
N ASP A 327 5.27 0.36 -11.90
CA ASP A 327 6.56 0.22 -12.57
C ASP A 327 6.60 -1.13 -13.32
N PRO A 328 7.14 -1.23 -14.56
CA PRO A 328 7.45 -2.53 -15.14
C PRO A 328 8.33 -3.31 -14.17
N ILE A 329 7.91 -4.53 -13.85
CA ILE A 329 8.66 -5.48 -13.03
C ILE A 329 10.13 -5.46 -13.47
N ARG A 330 11.02 -5.18 -12.51
CA ARG A 330 12.48 -5.17 -12.71
C ARG A 330 12.88 -6.45 -13.44
N GLY A 331 13.36 -6.31 -14.68
CA GLY A 331 13.82 -7.43 -15.50
C GLY A 331 13.25 -7.45 -16.92
N ILE A 332 12.11 -6.81 -17.16
CA ILE A 332 11.65 -6.49 -18.52
C ILE A 332 11.74 -4.98 -18.67
N HIS A 333 12.96 -4.47 -18.78
CA HIS A 333 13.14 -3.25 -19.55
C HIS A 333 12.87 -3.66 -21.00
N PRO A 334 11.74 -3.27 -21.63
CA PRO A 334 11.73 -3.27 -23.08
C PRO A 334 12.87 -2.35 -23.48
N GLY A 335 13.99 -2.95 -23.89
CA GLY A 335 15.16 -2.22 -24.33
C GLY A 335 14.71 -1.09 -25.25
N ASN A 336 15.16 0.13 -24.96
CA ASN A 336 14.92 1.31 -25.80
C ASN A 336 13.48 1.82 -25.97
N SER A 337 12.51 1.42 -25.15
CA SER A 337 11.23 2.14 -25.09
C SER A 337 11.41 3.44 -24.29
N ALA A 338 11.96 4.48 -24.92
CA ALA A 338 11.94 5.83 -24.37
C ALA A 338 10.47 6.26 -24.24
N VAL A 339 9.91 6.13 -23.04
CA VAL A 339 8.57 6.63 -22.76
C VAL A 339 8.60 8.14 -22.89
N ASP A 340 7.85 8.65 -23.85
CA ASP A 340 7.68 10.08 -24.00
C ASP A 340 6.77 10.62 -22.89
N VAL A 341 7.40 11.16 -21.85
CA VAL A 341 6.75 11.78 -20.70
C VAL A 341 5.80 12.90 -21.12
N ALA A 342 6.14 13.68 -22.15
CA ALA A 342 5.28 14.76 -22.62
C ALA A 342 4.01 14.22 -23.28
N THR A 343 4.14 13.15 -24.07
CA THR A 343 2.98 12.46 -24.67
C THR A 343 2.09 11.83 -23.59
N TRP A 344 2.68 11.20 -22.57
CA TRP A 344 1.93 10.68 -21.42
C TRP A 344 1.19 11.76 -20.64
N LEU A 345 1.86 12.87 -20.30
CA LEU A 345 1.22 13.99 -19.63
C LEU A 345 0.08 14.56 -20.48
N LYS A 346 0.29 14.77 -21.78
CA LYS A 346 -0.76 15.27 -22.68
C LYS A 346 -1.97 14.34 -22.70
N TYR A 347 -1.74 13.03 -22.75
CA TYR A 347 -2.79 12.02 -22.71
C TYR A 347 -3.56 12.03 -21.38
N LEU A 348 -2.86 11.94 -20.25
CA LEU A 348 -3.47 11.91 -18.92
C LEU A 348 -4.29 13.17 -18.64
N ASN A 349 -3.80 14.33 -19.06
CA ASN A 349 -4.54 15.58 -18.93
C ASN A 349 -5.80 15.61 -19.80
N LYS A 350 -5.72 15.15 -21.05
CA LYS A 350 -6.91 15.07 -21.90
C LYS A 350 -7.96 14.14 -21.28
N ALA A 351 -7.57 12.95 -20.89
CA ALA A 351 -8.48 11.98 -20.30
C ALA A 351 -9.04 12.44 -18.95
N ALA A 352 -8.22 13.09 -18.12
CA ALA A 352 -8.69 13.64 -16.86
C ALA A 352 -9.71 14.75 -17.06
N LEU A 353 -9.52 15.62 -18.05
CA LEU A 353 -10.50 16.63 -18.44
C LEU A 353 -11.81 15.98 -18.87
N ASP A 354 -11.74 14.99 -19.77
CA ASP A 354 -12.94 14.29 -20.28
C ASP A 354 -13.74 13.65 -19.11
N VAL A 355 -13.05 12.97 -18.18
CA VAL A 355 -13.70 12.36 -17.01
C VAL A 355 -14.26 13.39 -16.04
N LEU A 356 -13.51 14.46 -15.73
CA LEU A 356 -13.96 15.48 -14.80
C LEU A 356 -15.16 16.27 -15.34
N VAL A 357 -15.22 16.52 -16.65
CA VAL A 357 -16.37 17.17 -17.30
C VAL A 357 -17.60 16.25 -17.26
N GLU A 358 -17.44 14.98 -17.64
CA GLU A 358 -18.51 13.99 -17.68
C GLU A 358 -19.07 13.67 -16.28
N TRP A 359 -18.22 13.67 -15.26
CA TRP A 359 -18.54 13.26 -13.89
C TRP A 359 -18.42 14.40 -12.87
N ARG A 360 -18.60 15.65 -13.31
CA ARG A 360 -18.42 16.87 -12.49
C ARG A 360 -19.25 16.92 -11.20
N ASP A 361 -20.36 16.19 -11.16
CA ASP A 361 -21.27 16.05 -10.03
C ASP A 361 -20.80 15.02 -9.00
N LEU A 362 -19.86 14.14 -9.37
CA LEU A 362 -19.40 13.01 -8.57
C LEU A 362 -17.90 13.05 -8.24
N VAL A 363 -17.08 13.57 -9.14
CA VAL A 363 -15.61 13.57 -9.07
C VAL A 363 -15.08 14.97 -8.84
N ASP A 364 -14.32 15.15 -7.76
CA ASP A 364 -13.65 16.42 -7.42
C ASP A 364 -12.37 16.61 -8.24
N ARG A 365 -11.58 15.55 -8.28
CA ARG A 365 -10.20 15.58 -8.70
C ARG A 365 -9.72 14.22 -9.14
N ILE A 366 -8.73 14.24 -10.01
CA ILE A 366 -8.00 13.05 -10.45
C ILE A 366 -6.54 13.23 -10.04
N VAL A 367 -5.97 12.21 -9.41
CA VAL A 367 -4.55 12.14 -9.09
C VAL A 367 -3.95 11.06 -9.97
N TYR A 368 -2.90 11.35 -10.71
CA TYR A 368 -2.18 10.32 -11.46
C TYR A 368 -0.72 10.25 -11.02
N ARG A 369 -0.24 9.02 -10.84
CA ARG A 369 1.16 8.69 -10.51
C ARG A 369 1.69 7.75 -11.56
N HIS A 370 2.88 8.05 -12.07
CA HIS A 370 3.57 7.23 -13.06
C HIS A 370 5.05 7.15 -12.68
N ALA A 371 5.73 6.03 -12.92
CA ALA A 371 7.12 5.82 -12.48
C ALA A 371 8.08 6.96 -12.91
N MET A 372 7.84 7.55 -14.09
CA MET A 372 8.63 8.65 -14.65
C MET A 372 8.03 10.05 -14.51
N ILE A 373 6.86 10.20 -13.85
CA ILE A 373 6.17 11.48 -13.71
C ILE A 373 5.93 11.72 -12.23
N GLN A 374 6.31 12.90 -11.74
CA GLN A 374 5.93 13.31 -10.39
C GLN A 374 4.40 13.21 -10.22
N PRO A 375 3.90 12.77 -9.06
CA PRO A 375 2.46 12.70 -8.85
C PRO A 375 1.80 14.07 -9.03
N VAL A 376 0.74 14.11 -9.84
CA VAL A 376 -0.02 15.33 -10.13
C VAL A 376 -1.48 15.11 -9.76
N SER A 377 -2.05 16.09 -9.07
CA SER A 377 -3.48 16.26 -8.87
C SER A 377 -4.03 17.27 -9.87
N VAL A 378 -5.13 16.92 -10.52
CA VAL A 378 -5.85 17.79 -11.47
C VAL A 378 -7.31 17.92 -11.08
N MET A 379 -7.82 19.14 -11.21
CA MET A 379 -9.20 19.55 -10.91
C MET A 379 -9.71 20.44 -12.03
N LEU A 380 -11.03 20.61 -12.13
CA LEU A 380 -11.58 21.66 -12.98
C LEU A 380 -11.34 23.04 -12.37
N ASP A 381 -11.20 24.04 -13.24
CA ASP A 381 -11.28 25.44 -12.86
C ASP A 381 -12.70 25.85 -12.47
N GLU A 382 -12.84 27.10 -11.98
CA GLU A 382 -14.14 27.64 -11.55
C GLU A 382 -15.19 27.66 -12.68
N THR A 383 -14.73 27.74 -13.93
CA THR A 383 -15.60 27.72 -15.12
C THR A 383 -15.97 26.31 -15.56
N GLY A 384 -15.33 25.27 -15.02
CA GLY A 384 -15.57 23.87 -15.38
C GLY A 384 -15.06 23.49 -16.77
N SER A 385 -14.15 24.28 -17.35
CA SER A 385 -13.75 24.18 -18.76
C SER A 385 -12.27 23.82 -18.96
N ALA A 386 -11.42 24.06 -17.97
CA ALA A 386 -10.00 23.76 -18.05
C ALA A 386 -9.50 23.05 -16.78
N LEU A 387 -8.30 22.47 -16.87
CA LEU A 387 -7.65 21.80 -15.75
C LEU A 387 -6.74 22.75 -14.97
N ILE A 388 -6.91 22.77 -13.66
CA ILE A 388 -5.93 23.27 -12.71
C ILE A 388 -5.05 22.10 -12.29
N ARG A 389 -3.73 22.26 -12.39
CA ARG A 389 -2.74 21.23 -11.98
C ARG A 389 -2.06 21.63 -10.69
N LYS A 390 -1.87 20.67 -9.80
CA LYS A 390 -1.13 20.82 -8.55
C LYS A 390 -0.22 19.61 -8.35
N GLU A 391 1.04 19.86 -8.00
CA GLU A 391 1.95 18.80 -7.57
C GLU A 391 1.43 18.16 -6.27
N ASP A 392 1.33 16.83 -6.24
CA ASP A 392 0.80 16.08 -5.09
C ASP A 392 1.91 15.29 -4.40
N ARG A 393 2.74 16.01 -3.63
CA ARG A 393 3.93 15.43 -2.96
C ARG A 393 3.60 14.40 -1.88
N GLU A 394 2.35 14.36 -1.41
CA GLU A 394 1.89 13.44 -0.38
C GLU A 394 1.49 12.07 -0.96
N MET A 395 1.36 11.96 -2.28
CA MET A 395 0.95 10.74 -2.97
C MET A 395 2.03 9.64 -2.90
N CYS A 396 1.92 8.76 -1.92
CA CYS A 396 2.74 7.55 -1.76
C CYS A 396 1.97 6.26 -2.13
N GLU A 397 2.60 5.09 -2.00
CA GLU A 397 1.93 3.79 -2.24
C GLU A 397 0.78 3.50 -1.27
N ASP A 398 0.88 4.05 -0.07
CA ASP A 398 -0.07 3.87 1.03
C ASP A 398 -1.10 5.00 1.12
N TYR A 399 -1.11 5.91 0.13
CA TYR A 399 -1.99 7.09 0.12
C TYR A 399 -3.47 6.71 0.31
N TRP A 400 -3.87 5.58 -0.27
CA TRP A 400 -5.22 5.05 -0.13
C TRP A 400 -5.62 4.75 1.32
N GLU A 401 -4.68 4.45 2.24
CA GLU A 401 -4.95 4.22 3.67
C GLU A 401 -5.03 5.52 4.48
N LEU A 402 -4.41 6.60 3.97
CA LEU A 402 -4.31 7.88 4.66
C LEU A 402 -5.59 8.73 4.55
N VAL A 403 -6.57 8.28 3.75
CA VAL A 403 -7.83 8.99 3.52
C VAL A 403 -8.58 9.14 4.85
N PRO A 404 -8.73 10.37 5.38
CA PRO A 404 -9.23 10.57 6.74
C PRO A 404 -10.76 10.41 6.83
N PRO A 405 -11.27 9.90 7.96
CA PRO A 405 -12.70 10.00 8.28
C PRO A 405 -13.08 11.47 8.44
N ARG A 406 -14.33 11.84 8.11
CA ARG A 406 -14.80 13.22 8.37
C ARG A 406 -14.72 13.49 9.87
N GLN A 407 -14.01 14.54 10.25
CA GLN A 407 -14.37 15.27 11.46
C GLN A 407 -15.69 15.98 11.14
N GLY A 408 -16.75 15.64 11.87
CA GLY A 408 -18.03 16.33 11.73
C GLY A 408 -17.83 17.82 12.03
N ARG A 409 -18.29 18.68 11.11
CA ARG A 409 -18.61 20.06 11.45
C ARG A 409 -20.07 20.12 11.81
#